data_AF-Q48720-F1
#
_entry.id   AF-Q48720-F1
#
_cell.length_a   1.000
_cell.length_b   1.000
_cell.length_c   1.000
_cell.angle_alpha   90.00
_cell.angle_beta   90.00
_cell.angle_gamma   90.00
#
_symmetry.space_group_name_H-M   'P 1'
#
loop_
_entity.id
_entity.type
_entity.pdbx_description
1 polymer ?
#
loop_
_entity_poly.entity_id
_entity_poly.type
_entity_poly.pdbx_seq_one_letter_code
_entity_poly.pdbx_strand_id
1 'polypeptide(L)'
;MSMNEADFKLILSQFLLRDETSENPKIHPQKIEKRKAPIQNNLENCITELINNEVEIDLSDYKAALKQLKKMKAAEYDELVMEIVEDYELLNEKKYKVFPSGSTPYPEQIMNQTVKEITAEIQTTSSDDLEKREGKEQKAKSMLADFSWLQGKRKNAK
;
A
#
# COMPACT_ATOMS: atom_id res chain seq x y z
N MET A 1 25.39 -15.94 -4.92
CA MET A 1 24.94 -15.94 -3.51
C MET A 1 23.43 -15.77 -3.50
N SER A 2 22.73 -16.47 -2.61
CA SER A 2 21.31 -16.23 -2.33
C SER A 2 21.19 -15.05 -1.37
N MET A 3 20.27 -14.14 -1.65
CA MET A 3 19.98 -13.00 -0.77
C MET A 3 19.37 -13.49 0.54
N ASN A 4 19.68 -12.84 1.65
CA ASN A 4 19.04 -13.11 2.93
C ASN A 4 17.58 -12.63 2.91
N GLU A 5 16.71 -13.36 3.60
CA GLU A 5 15.28 -13.06 3.67
C GLU A 5 14.99 -11.74 4.37
N ALA A 6 15.70 -11.43 5.45
CA ALA A 6 15.55 -10.16 6.17
C ALA A 6 15.90 -8.96 5.28
N ASP A 7 17.02 -9.04 4.54
CA ASP A 7 17.44 -8.00 3.62
C ASP A 7 16.44 -7.85 2.46
N PHE A 8 15.88 -8.97 1.99
CA PHE A 8 14.87 -8.96 0.94
C PHE A 8 13.58 -8.27 1.39
N LYS A 9 13.08 -8.59 2.59
CA LYS A 9 11.93 -7.91 3.21
C LYS A 9 12.20 -6.44 3.42
N LEU A 10 13.41 -6.08 3.88
CA LEU A 10 13.81 -4.70 4.08
C LEU A 10 13.74 -3.91 2.77
N ILE A 11 14.36 -4.40 1.69
CA ILE A 11 14.32 -3.73 0.38
C ILE A 11 12.88 -3.61 -0.13
N LEU A 12 12.09 -4.67 -0.06
CA LEU A 12 10.70 -4.62 -0.53
C LEU A 12 9.83 -3.65 0.28
N SER A 13 10.06 -3.57 1.60
CA SER A 13 9.28 -2.70 2.48
C SER A 13 9.37 -1.23 2.07
N GLN A 14 10.51 -0.77 1.56
CA GLN A 14 10.69 0.61 1.05
C GLN A 14 9.63 0.99 0.01
N PHE A 15 9.23 0.04 -0.84
CA PHE A 15 8.21 0.26 -1.88
C PHE A 15 6.77 0.18 -1.36
N LEU A 16 6.58 -0.22 -0.10
CA LEU A 16 5.30 -0.39 0.58
C LEU A 16 5.04 0.70 1.64
N LEU A 17 6.09 1.35 2.15
CA LEU A 17 5.97 2.43 3.15
C LEU A 17 5.29 3.68 2.61
N ARG A 18 4.65 4.47 3.50
CA ARG A 18 4.15 5.82 3.19
C ARG A 18 5.29 6.78 2.92
N ASP A 19 6.32 6.70 3.75
CA ASP A 19 7.53 7.50 3.73
C ASP A 19 8.67 6.61 4.23
N GLU A 20 9.63 6.33 3.34
CA GLU A 20 10.82 5.53 3.63
C GLU A 20 11.84 6.23 4.53
N THR A 21 11.77 7.56 4.67
CA THR A 21 12.70 8.35 5.50
C THR A 21 12.16 8.66 6.89
N SER A 22 10.92 8.27 7.17
CA SER A 22 10.26 8.52 8.45
C SER A 22 10.92 7.76 9.60
N GLU A 23 11.09 8.43 10.74
CA GLU A 23 11.53 7.81 12.00
C GLU A 23 10.52 6.78 12.55
N ASN A 24 9.25 6.89 12.13
CA ASN A 24 8.22 5.92 12.44
C ASN A 24 7.54 5.42 11.14
N PRO A 25 8.23 4.55 10.40
CA PRO A 25 7.77 4.10 9.09
C PRO A 25 6.44 3.33 9.23
N LYS A 26 5.49 3.63 8.35
CA LYS A 26 4.18 2.98 8.28
C LYS A 26 3.91 2.48 6.87
N ILE A 27 3.35 1.29 6.74
CA ILE A 27 2.90 0.77 5.45
C ILE A 27 1.74 1.62 4.92
N HIS A 28 1.76 1.93 3.62
CA HIS A 28 0.66 2.64 2.97
C HIS A 28 -0.42 1.61 2.56
N PRO A 29 -1.69 1.76 2.98
CA PRO A 29 -2.74 0.76 2.71
C PRO A 29 -2.88 0.40 1.23
N GLN A 30 -2.91 1.41 0.35
CA GLN A 30 -3.00 1.19 -1.10
C GLN A 30 -1.76 0.49 -1.71
N LYS A 31 -0.61 0.51 -1.05
CA LYS A 31 0.60 -0.16 -1.53
C LYS A 31 0.56 -1.67 -1.22
N ILE A 32 -0.21 -2.11 -0.21
CA ILE A 32 -0.47 -3.52 0.10
C ILE A 32 -1.26 -4.19 -1.04
N GLU A 33 -2.21 -3.46 -1.63
CA GLU A 33 -3.03 -3.95 -2.74
C GLU A 33 -2.27 -4.07 -4.08
N LYS A 34 -1.02 -3.57 -4.14
CA LYS A 34 -0.23 -3.63 -5.37
C LYS A 34 0.22 -5.06 -5.66
N ARG A 35 -0.15 -5.52 -6.86
CA ARG A 35 0.37 -6.76 -7.44
C ARG A 35 1.89 -6.71 -7.61
N LYS A 36 2.51 -7.88 -7.67
CA LYS A 36 3.96 -8.07 -7.86
C LYS A 36 4.56 -7.23 -9.00
N ALA A 37 3.90 -7.17 -10.16
CA ALA A 37 4.44 -6.52 -11.34
C ALA A 37 4.72 -5.01 -11.16
N PRO A 38 3.77 -4.20 -10.63
CA PRO A 38 4.05 -2.82 -10.23
C PRO A 38 5.27 -2.64 -9.32
N ILE A 39 5.41 -3.47 -8.28
CA ILE A 39 6.56 -3.37 -7.35
C ILE A 39 7.86 -3.75 -8.05
N GLN A 40 7.83 -4.77 -8.91
CA GLN A 40 8.97 -5.17 -9.71
C GLN A 40 9.44 -4.03 -10.64
N ASN A 41 8.50 -3.35 -11.31
CA ASN A 41 8.82 -2.22 -12.19
C ASN A 41 9.38 -1.04 -11.40
N ASN A 42 8.84 -0.75 -10.21
CA ASN A 42 9.36 0.30 -9.35
C ASN A 42 10.80 0.02 -8.89
N LEU A 43 11.10 -1.24 -8.53
CA LEU A 43 12.45 -1.65 -8.15
C LEU A 43 13.43 -1.57 -9.34
N GLU A 44 12.99 -1.98 -10.52
CA GLU A 44 13.79 -1.86 -11.75
C GLU A 44 14.09 -0.40 -12.09
N ASN A 45 13.08 0.48 -12.02
CA ASN A 45 13.25 1.91 -12.23
C ASN A 45 14.20 2.55 -11.20
N CYS A 46 14.05 2.21 -9.92
CA CYS A 46 14.93 2.69 -8.85
C CYS A 46 16.41 2.35 -9.13
N ILE A 47 16.69 1.11 -9.52
CA ILE A 47 18.06 0.70 -9.91
C ILE A 47 18.55 1.51 -11.10
N THR A 48 17.73 1.70 -12.13
CA THR A 48 18.09 2.49 -13.31
C THR A 48 18.35 3.95 -12.98
N GLU A 49 17.52 4.57 -12.14
CA GLU A 49 17.69 5.96 -11.70
C GLU A 49 18.98 6.14 -10.89
N LEU A 50 19.29 5.23 -9.97
CA LEU A 50 20.52 5.29 -9.18
C LEU A 50 21.77 5.14 -10.05
N ILE A 51 21.73 4.27 -11.08
CA ILE A 51 22.80 4.14 -12.07
C ILE A 51 22.96 5.43 -12.87
N ASN A 52 21.86 6.00 -13.37
CA ASN A 52 21.89 7.17 -14.23
C ASN A 52 22.33 8.45 -13.49
N ASN A 53 22.05 8.53 -12.19
CA ASN A 53 22.46 9.64 -11.34
C ASN A 53 23.91 9.51 -10.84
N GLU A 54 24.68 8.54 -11.34
CA GLU A 54 26.09 8.26 -10.97
C GLU A 54 26.30 8.17 -9.46
N VAL A 55 25.31 7.64 -8.75
CA VAL A 55 25.37 7.50 -7.30
C VAL A 55 26.31 6.34 -6.97
N GLU A 56 27.40 6.62 -6.25
CA GLU A 56 28.40 5.63 -5.81
C GLU A 56 27.87 4.71 -4.68
N ILE A 57 26.77 4.03 -4.92
CA ILE A 57 26.19 3.03 -3.99
C ILE A 57 26.28 1.65 -4.64
N ASP A 58 26.59 0.64 -3.83
CA ASP A 58 26.50 -0.74 -4.28
C ASP A 58 25.04 -1.16 -4.49
N LEU A 59 24.69 -1.48 -5.73
CA LEU A 59 23.34 -1.90 -6.13
C LEU A 59 23.19 -3.43 -6.19
N SER A 60 24.19 -4.18 -5.72
CA SER A 60 24.21 -5.64 -5.77
C SER A 60 22.98 -6.25 -5.07
N ASP A 61 22.60 -5.72 -3.91
CA ASP A 61 21.46 -6.22 -3.15
C ASP A 61 20.11 -5.91 -3.82
N TYR A 62 19.94 -4.72 -4.38
CA TYR A 62 18.75 -4.37 -5.15
C TYR A 62 18.60 -5.24 -6.41
N LYS A 63 19.71 -5.52 -7.11
CA LYS A 63 19.73 -6.43 -8.27
C LYS A 63 19.42 -7.87 -7.85
N ALA A 64 19.91 -8.32 -6.70
CA ALA A 64 19.60 -9.63 -6.15
C ALA A 64 18.12 -9.75 -5.77
N ALA A 65 17.56 -8.74 -5.12
CA ALA A 65 16.14 -8.64 -4.77
C ALA A 65 15.26 -8.68 -6.02
N LEU A 66 15.61 -7.92 -7.07
CA LEU A 66 14.86 -7.94 -8.33
C LEU A 66 14.87 -9.33 -8.97
N LYS A 67 16.01 -10.03 -8.94
CA LYS A 67 16.13 -11.40 -9.45
C LYS A 67 15.28 -12.39 -8.66
N GLN A 68 15.21 -12.24 -7.34
CA GLN A 68 14.37 -13.06 -6.47
C GLN A 68 12.88 -12.79 -6.71
N LEU A 69 12.48 -11.52 -6.79
CA LEU A 69 11.11 -11.10 -7.07
C LEU A 69 10.62 -11.58 -8.45
N LYS A 70 11.49 -11.56 -9.47
CA LYS A 70 11.18 -12.09 -10.82
C LYS A 70 10.86 -13.60 -10.78
N LYS A 71 11.54 -14.37 -9.93
CA LYS A 71 11.35 -15.83 -9.78
C LYS A 71 10.15 -16.22 -8.91
N MET A 72 9.78 -15.36 -7.97
CA MET A 72 8.72 -15.61 -7.00
C MET A 72 7.35 -15.72 -7.67
N LYS A 73 6.49 -16.64 -7.19
CA LYS A 73 5.11 -16.74 -7.64
C LYS A 73 4.26 -15.62 -7.05
N ALA A 74 3.10 -15.36 -7.65
CA ALA A 74 2.19 -14.32 -7.14
C ALA A 74 1.71 -14.61 -5.71
N ALA A 75 1.37 -15.87 -5.40
CA ALA A 75 0.93 -16.27 -4.06
C ALA A 75 2.04 -16.09 -3.00
N GLU A 76 3.27 -16.51 -3.31
CA GLU A 76 4.44 -16.33 -2.44
C GLU A 76 4.73 -14.84 -2.17
N TYR A 77 4.51 -13.98 -3.18
CA TYR A 77 4.62 -12.54 -3.01
C TYR A 77 3.52 -11.98 -2.10
N ASP A 78 2.27 -12.41 -2.27
CA ASP A 78 1.15 -11.97 -1.45
C ASP A 78 1.38 -12.37 0.03
N GLU A 79 1.89 -13.59 0.29
CA GLU A 79 2.31 -14.04 1.63
C GLU A 79 3.42 -13.18 2.23
N LEU A 80 4.46 -12.88 1.45
CA LEU A 80 5.56 -12.03 1.89
C LEU A 80 5.12 -10.61 2.24
N VAL A 81 4.20 -10.04 1.46
CA VAL A 81 3.65 -8.70 1.74
C VAL A 81 2.89 -8.71 3.08
N MET A 82 2.12 -9.74 3.36
CA MET A 82 1.42 -9.87 4.65
C MET A 82 2.40 -9.95 5.81
N GLU A 83 3.47 -10.74 5.68
CA GLU A 83 4.49 -10.85 6.70
C GLU A 83 5.19 -9.50 6.98
N ILE A 84 5.51 -8.74 5.93
CA ILE A 84 6.06 -7.38 6.08
C ILE A 84 5.05 -6.48 6.80
N VAL A 85 3.76 -6.54 6.47
CA VAL A 85 2.73 -5.73 7.15
C VAL A 85 2.68 -6.06 8.64
N GLU A 86 2.64 -7.34 8.99
CA GLU A 86 2.60 -7.82 10.38
C GLU A 86 3.83 -7.33 11.18
N ASP A 87 5.02 -7.40 10.60
CA ASP A 87 6.26 -6.90 11.23
C ASP A 87 6.17 -5.41 11.60
N TYR A 88 5.65 -4.59 10.69
CA TYR A 88 5.50 -3.14 10.91
C TYR A 88 4.33 -2.79 11.86
N GLU A 89 3.29 -3.61 11.94
CA GLU A 89 2.20 -3.47 12.92
C GLU A 89 2.68 -3.83 14.34
N LEU A 90 3.40 -4.95 14.50
CA LEU A 90 3.99 -5.37 15.77
C LEU A 90 5.02 -4.36 16.30
N LEU A 91 5.78 -3.72 15.42
CA LEU A 91 6.70 -2.63 15.79
C LEU A 91 5.94 -1.42 16.38
N ASN A 92 4.74 -1.12 15.88
CA ASN A 92 3.90 -0.06 16.44
C ASN A 92 3.29 -0.49 17.79
N GLU A 93 2.79 -1.72 17.92
CA GLU A 93 2.23 -2.19 19.19
C GLU A 93 3.25 -2.19 20.34
N LYS A 94 4.52 -2.52 20.05
CA LYS A 94 5.60 -2.47 21.04
C LYS A 94 5.91 -1.04 21.51
N LYS A 95 5.65 -0.01 20.70
CA LYS A 95 5.80 1.41 21.08
C LYS A 95 4.62 1.92 21.93
N TYR A 96 3.45 1.29 21.87
CA TYR A 96 2.22 1.70 22.59
C TYR A 96 1.76 0.71 23.67
N LYS A 97 2.67 0.07 24.42
CA LYS A 97 2.27 -0.68 25.61
C LYS A 97 1.91 0.25 26.78
N VAL A 98 0.69 0.78 26.74
CA VAL A 98 -0.15 1.11 27.91
C VAL A 98 -1.58 0.55 27.65
N PHE A 99 -1.72 -0.78 27.87
CA PHE A 99 -2.92 -1.59 28.24
C PHE A 99 -4.22 -1.60 27.39
N PRO A 100 -5.11 -2.62 27.55
CA PRO A 100 -4.96 -4.00 28.03
C PRO A 100 -5.37 -5.07 26.99
N SER A 101 -4.97 -6.31 27.28
CA SER A 101 -5.31 -7.55 26.57
C SER A 101 -6.83 -7.74 26.41
N GLY A 102 -7.30 -8.05 25.18
CA GLY A 102 -8.64 -8.62 25.03
C GLY A 102 -9.39 -8.54 23.69
N SER A 103 -8.92 -7.85 22.66
CA SER A 103 -9.70 -7.79 21.41
C SER A 103 -8.83 -7.91 20.16
N THR A 104 -8.96 -9.02 19.45
CA THR A 104 -8.58 -9.13 18.04
C THR A 104 -9.54 -8.28 17.21
N PRO A 105 -9.06 -7.30 16.41
CA PRO A 105 -9.90 -6.62 15.43
C PRO A 105 -9.56 -7.13 14.03
N TYR A 106 -10.41 -8.03 13.52
CA TYR A 106 -10.44 -8.46 12.11
C TYR A 106 -10.68 -7.26 11.15
N PRO A 107 -10.38 -7.40 9.84
CA PRO A 107 -10.07 -6.32 8.91
C PRO A 107 -11.24 -5.43 8.45
N GLU A 108 -12.48 -5.66 8.90
CA GLU A 108 -13.62 -4.77 8.55
C GLU A 108 -13.51 -3.38 9.21
N GLN A 109 -12.81 -3.26 10.34
CA GLN A 109 -12.67 -1.98 11.04
C GLN A 109 -11.67 -1.04 10.35
N ILE A 110 -10.61 -1.59 9.76
CA ILE A 110 -9.60 -0.82 9.01
C ILE A 110 -10.23 -0.17 7.77
N MET A 111 -11.11 -0.88 7.08
CA MET A 111 -11.82 -0.36 5.91
C MET A 111 -12.73 0.83 6.27
N ASN A 112 -13.45 0.74 7.39
CA ASN A 112 -14.35 1.80 7.83
C ASN A 112 -13.62 3.04 8.39
N GLN A 113 -12.45 2.85 9.02
CA GLN A 113 -11.60 3.96 9.46
C GLN A 113 -10.97 4.70 8.26
N THR A 114 -10.52 3.95 7.25
CA THR A 114 -9.92 4.50 6.02
C THR A 114 -10.93 5.38 5.25
N VAL A 115 -12.20 4.96 5.17
CA VAL A 115 -13.25 5.76 4.52
C VAL A 115 -13.52 7.07 5.27
N LYS A 116 -13.50 7.04 6.62
CA LYS A 116 -13.72 8.22 7.47
C LYS A 116 -12.57 9.23 7.38
N GLU A 117 -11.32 8.77 7.35
CA GLU A 117 -10.15 9.65 7.20
C GLU A 117 -10.12 10.32 5.82
N ILE A 118 -10.44 9.57 4.75
CA ILE A 118 -10.56 10.13 3.39
C ILE A 118 -11.67 11.19 3.32
N THR A 119 -12.79 11.02 4.03
CA THR A 119 -13.87 12.02 4.03
C THR A 119 -13.55 13.26 4.86
N ALA A 120 -12.73 13.14 5.91
CA ALA A 120 -12.29 14.28 6.71
C ALA A 120 -11.27 15.16 5.97
N GLU A 121 -10.33 14.56 5.24
CA GLU A 121 -9.30 15.31 4.50
C GLU A 121 -9.86 16.11 3.30
N ILE A 122 -10.96 15.65 2.68
CA ILE A 122 -11.66 16.38 1.62
C ILE A 122 -12.34 17.65 2.16
N GLN A 123 -12.68 17.71 3.46
CA GLN A 123 -13.30 18.89 4.07
C GLN A 123 -12.27 19.93 4.54
N THR A 124 -11.03 19.54 4.82
CA THR A 124 -9.98 20.46 5.32
C THR A 124 -9.14 21.11 4.23
N THR A 125 -9.27 20.70 2.96
CA THR A 125 -8.51 21.26 1.84
C THR A 125 -9.43 21.76 0.72
N SER A 126 -10.06 22.93 0.93
CA SER A 126 -10.39 23.88 -0.15
C SER A 126 -11.14 25.06 0.45
N SER A 127 -10.39 26.10 0.82
CA SER A 127 -10.90 27.47 0.84
C SER A 127 -10.55 28.23 -0.44
N ASP A 128 -9.92 27.61 -1.43
CA ASP A 128 -9.62 28.25 -2.71
C ASP A 128 -9.80 27.25 -3.86
N ASP A 129 -10.19 27.78 -5.02
CA ASP A 129 -10.46 27.12 -6.30
C ASP A 129 -11.84 26.45 -6.50
N LEU A 130 -12.87 27.28 -6.36
CA LEU A 130 -14.14 27.18 -7.08
C LEU A 130 -13.92 27.42 -8.58
N GLU A 131 -13.72 26.38 -9.39
CA GLU A 131 -14.20 26.35 -10.80
C GLU A 131 -14.03 25.00 -11.51
N LYS A 132 -13.26 24.04 -10.97
CA LYS A 132 -13.06 22.71 -11.61
C LYS A 132 -13.99 21.59 -11.12
N ARG A 133 -15.06 21.90 -10.37
CA ARG A 133 -15.88 20.90 -9.65
C ARG A 133 -17.03 20.26 -10.45
N GLU A 134 -17.50 20.84 -11.55
CA GLU A 134 -18.70 20.30 -12.21
C GLU A 134 -18.47 18.96 -12.96
N GLY A 135 -17.27 18.71 -13.48
CA GLY A 135 -17.00 17.46 -14.23
C GLY A 135 -16.77 16.21 -13.37
N LYS A 136 -16.27 16.38 -12.13
CA LYS A 136 -15.94 15.25 -11.25
C LYS A 136 -17.16 14.76 -10.46
N GLU A 137 -18.09 15.65 -10.14
CA GLU A 137 -19.31 15.30 -9.40
C GLU A 137 -20.29 14.50 -10.26
N GLN A 138 -20.38 14.78 -11.57
CA GLN A 138 -21.18 13.99 -12.50
C GLN A 138 -20.63 12.56 -12.67
N LYS A 139 -19.29 12.39 -12.69
CA LYS A 139 -18.67 11.07 -12.78
C LYS A 139 -18.89 10.23 -11.51
N ALA A 140 -18.81 10.85 -10.33
CA ALA A 140 -19.12 10.18 -9.07
C ALA A 140 -20.61 9.78 -8.96
N LYS A 141 -21.52 10.64 -9.43
CA LYS A 141 -22.97 10.34 -9.48
C LYS A 141 -23.31 9.22 -10.48
N SER A 142 -22.63 9.16 -11.64
CA SER A 142 -22.79 8.05 -12.60
C SER A 142 -22.31 6.72 -12.01
N MET A 143 -21.16 6.70 -11.33
CA MET A 143 -20.63 5.48 -10.73
C MET A 143 -21.50 4.97 -9.58
N LEU A 144 -22.13 5.87 -8.80
CA LEU A 144 -23.13 5.47 -7.79
C LEU A 144 -24.42 4.91 -8.40
N ALA A 145 -24.89 5.46 -9.52
CA ALA A 145 -26.09 4.98 -10.21
C ALA A 145 -25.89 3.57 -10.79
N ASP A 146 -24.73 3.32 -11.42
CA ASP A 146 -24.38 2.00 -11.97
C ASP A 146 -24.25 0.94 -10.87
N PHE A 147 -23.72 1.33 -9.71
CA PHE A 147 -23.59 0.43 -8.55
C PHE A 147 -24.94 0.08 -7.92
N SER A 148 -25.86 1.06 -7.83
CA SER A 148 -27.22 0.83 -7.32
C SER A 148 -28.04 -0.08 -8.25
N TRP A 149 -27.85 0.01 -9.57
CA TRP A 149 -28.50 -0.88 -10.54
C TRP A 149 -28.01 -2.33 -10.42
N LEU A 150 -26.71 -2.55 -10.23
CA LEU A 150 -26.11 -3.87 -10.02
C LEU A 150 -26.61 -4.56 -8.73
N GLN A 151 -26.86 -3.78 -7.67
CA GLN A 151 -27.41 -4.28 -6.41
C GLN A 151 -28.90 -4.65 -6.52
N GLY A 152 -29.68 -3.96 -7.36
CA GLY A 152 -31.10 -4.26 -7.60
C GLY A 152 -31.34 -5.57 -8.35
N LYS A 153 -30.45 -5.95 -9.27
CA LYS A 153 -30.56 -7.22 -10.04
C LYS A 153 -30.36 -8.47 -9.19
N ARG A 154 -29.61 -8.40 -8.08
CA ARG A 154 -29.38 -9.54 -7.18
C ARG A 154 -30.57 -9.86 -6.27
N LYS A 155 -31.53 -8.94 -6.11
CA LYS A 155 -32.69 -9.14 -5.22
C LYS A 155 -33.92 -9.74 -5.92
N ASN A 156 -33.96 -9.80 -7.25
CA ASN A 156 -35.11 -10.30 -8.03
C ASN A 156 -34.84 -11.62 -8.77
N ALA A 157 -33.78 -12.35 -8.40
CA ALA A 157 -33.55 -13.71 -8.89
C ALA A 157 -33.92 -14.70 -7.78
N LYS A 158 -35.22 -15.00 -7.67
CA LYS A 158 -35.73 -16.15 -6.93
C LYS A 158 -36.90 -16.74 -7.70
#